data_AF-C7XQD1-F1
#
_entry.id   AF-C7XQD1-F1
#
_cell.length_a   1.000
_cell.length_b   1.000
_cell.length_c   1.000
_cell.angle_alpha   90.00
_cell.angle_beta   90.00
_cell.angle_gamma   90.00
#
_symmetry.space_group_name_H-M   'P 1'
#
loop_
_entity.id
_entity.type
_entity.pdbx_description
1 polymer ?
#
loop_
_entity_poly.entity_id
_entity_poly.type
_entity_poly.pdbx_seq_one_letter_code
_entity_poly.pdbx_strand_id
1 'polypeptide(L)'
;MKSIFKIPLEIDSKKWSLNKIYAGVHWSVRVKDKEYIRQLVRSVTGIRKPYEKPVLIKMAFNSALDVSNHGYLFKLIEDGLVKCGVIQNDGYKYVKCNIMTLQKAFKGVIVEVEEISE
;
A
#
# COMPACT_ATOMS: atom_id res chain seq x y z
N MET A 1 3.44 13.85 -12.56
CA MET A 1 2.45 14.29 -11.54
C MET A 1 2.64 13.49 -10.26
N LYS A 2 2.33 14.05 -9.08
CA LYS A 2 2.48 13.36 -7.78
C LYS A 2 1.22 13.47 -6.93
N SER A 3 0.79 12.35 -6.33
CA SER A 3 -0.26 12.32 -5.30
C SER A 3 0.30 11.77 -4.00
N ILE A 4 -0.22 12.25 -2.87
CA ILE A 4 0.09 11.76 -1.54
C ILE A 4 -1.21 11.39 -0.83
N PHE A 5 -1.28 10.18 -0.29
CA PHE A 5 -2.40 9.68 0.49
C PHE A 5 -1.92 9.27 1.87
N LYS A 6 -2.72 9.57 2.90
CA LYS A 6 -2.42 9.21 4.29
C LYS A 6 -3.45 8.19 4.76
N ILE A 7 -3.09 6.91 4.74
CA ILE A 7 -3.97 5.81 5.13
C ILE A 7 -3.89 5.63 6.65
N PRO A 8 -4.95 5.99 7.41
CA PRO A 8 -4.93 5.85 8.86
C PRO A 8 -4.98 4.36 9.22
N LEU A 9 -3.94 3.88 9.90
CA LEU A 9 -3.84 2.48 10.27
C LEU A 9 -2.92 2.33 11.48
N GLU A 10 -3.34 1.54 12.46
CA GLU A 10 -2.44 1.07 13.50
C GLU A 10 -1.72 -0.19 13.04
N ILE A 11 -0.39 -0.11 12.95
CA ILE A 11 0.45 -1.17 12.40
C ILE A 11 1.07 -1.96 13.55
N ASP A 12 0.59 -3.19 13.75
CA ASP A 12 1.13 -4.13 14.71
C ASP A 12 1.60 -5.44 14.05
N SER A 13 2.52 -6.13 14.71
CA SER A 13 3.14 -7.38 14.23
C SER A 13 2.15 -8.52 14.06
N LYS A 14 1.06 -8.56 14.83
CA LYS A 14 0.10 -9.66 14.82
C LYS A 14 -0.87 -9.55 13.64
N LYS A 15 -1.13 -8.32 13.17
CA LYS A 15 -2.10 -8.07 12.09
C LYS A 15 -1.46 -7.85 10.72
N TRP A 16 -0.35 -7.13 10.63
CA TRP A 16 0.10 -6.57 9.35
C TRP A 16 1.51 -7.01 8.90
N SER A 17 2.15 -7.89 9.68
CA SER A 17 3.49 -8.39 9.36
C SER A 17 3.46 -9.49 8.29
N LEU A 18 4.52 -9.60 7.49
CA LEU A 18 4.79 -10.80 6.71
C LEU A 18 5.01 -12.03 7.60
N ASN A 19 5.58 -11.87 8.79
CA ASN A 19 5.76 -12.98 9.74
C ASN A 19 4.44 -13.67 10.08
N LYS A 20 3.35 -12.90 10.25
CA LYS A 20 1.98 -13.43 10.39
C LYS A 20 1.62 -14.33 9.19
N ILE A 21 1.94 -13.91 7.98
CA ILE A 21 1.62 -14.66 6.76
C ILE A 21 2.42 -15.96 6.68
N TYR A 22 3.72 -15.89 7.00
CA TYR A 22 4.58 -17.07 7.05
C TYR A 22 4.17 -18.07 8.14
N ALA A 23 3.57 -17.61 9.23
CA ALA A 23 3.00 -18.46 10.28
C ALA A 23 1.72 -19.23 9.85
N GLY A 24 1.30 -19.14 8.58
CA GLY A 24 0.23 -19.98 8.04
C GLY A 24 -1.18 -19.41 8.20
N VAL A 25 -1.34 -18.08 8.22
CA VAL A 25 -2.68 -17.47 8.35
C VAL A 25 -3.65 -17.94 7.26
N HIS A 26 -4.83 -18.38 7.70
CA HIS A 26 -5.88 -18.92 6.85
C HIS A 26 -6.36 -17.91 5.79
N TRP A 27 -6.69 -18.41 4.60
CA TRP A 27 -7.03 -17.58 3.44
C TRP A 27 -8.23 -16.64 3.70
N SER A 28 -9.23 -17.09 4.47
CA SER A 28 -10.42 -16.28 4.78
C SER A 28 -10.08 -15.03 5.60
N VAL A 29 -9.06 -15.09 6.46
CA VAL A 29 -8.54 -13.93 7.20
C VAL A 29 -7.84 -12.98 6.25
N ARG A 30 -7.03 -13.49 5.31
CA ARG A 30 -6.36 -12.66 4.29
C ARG A 30 -7.35 -11.92 3.39
N VAL A 31 -8.48 -12.56 3.08
CA VAL A 31 -9.58 -11.92 2.33
C VAL A 31 -10.17 -10.75 3.13
N LYS A 32 -10.45 -10.94 4.42
CA LYS A 32 -10.95 -9.87 5.30
C LYS A 32 -9.95 -8.72 5.44
N ASP A 33 -8.68 -9.03 5.65
CA ASP A 33 -7.60 -8.05 5.71
C ASP A 33 -7.55 -7.22 4.41
N LYS A 34 -7.60 -7.88 3.25
CA LYS A 34 -7.59 -7.23 1.93
C LYS A 34 -8.78 -6.29 1.77
N GLU A 35 -10.00 -6.74 2.06
CA GLU A 35 -11.18 -5.89 1.92
C GLU A 35 -11.16 -4.69 2.88
N TYR A 36 -10.68 -4.87 4.11
CA TYR A 36 -10.49 -3.78 5.05
C TYR A 36 -9.49 -2.73 4.54
N ILE A 37 -8.33 -3.16 4.05
CA ILE A 37 -7.33 -2.24 3.50
C ILE A 37 -7.85 -1.54 2.24
N ARG A 38 -8.57 -2.24 1.35
CA ARG A 38 -9.22 -1.62 0.18
C ARG A 38 -10.17 -0.49 0.57
N GLN A 39 -10.97 -0.69 1.62
CA GLN A 39 -11.88 0.34 2.12
C GLN A 39 -11.13 1.55 2.66
N LEU A 40 -10.04 1.34 3.41
CA LEU A 40 -9.18 2.43 3.89
C LEU A 40 -8.48 3.18 2.76
N VAL A 41 -8.00 2.48 1.72
CA VAL A 41 -7.43 3.13 0.53
C VAL A 41 -8.51 3.97 -0.14
N ARG A 42 -9.68 3.39 -0.41
CA ARG A 42 -10.78 4.08 -1.07
C ARG A 42 -11.25 5.31 -0.31
N SER A 43 -11.26 5.29 1.02
CA SER A 43 -11.69 6.44 1.83
C SER A 43 -10.77 7.65 1.68
N VAL A 44 -9.50 7.45 1.32
CA VAL A 44 -8.52 8.54 1.16
C VAL A 44 -8.22 8.88 -0.30
N THR A 45 -8.41 7.94 -1.23
CA THR A 45 -8.18 8.18 -2.66
C THR A 45 -9.45 8.60 -3.41
N GLY A 46 -10.63 8.15 -2.94
CA GLY A 46 -11.83 8.09 -3.77
C GLY A 46 -11.67 7.14 -4.97
N ILE A 47 -12.55 7.26 -5.96
CA ILE A 47 -12.36 6.67 -7.29
C ILE A 47 -11.72 7.71 -8.20
N ARG A 48 -10.65 7.34 -8.90
CA ARG A 48 -9.85 8.24 -9.73
C ARG A 48 -9.68 7.68 -11.14
N LYS A 49 -9.20 8.54 -12.05
CA LYS A 49 -8.62 8.10 -13.32
C LYS A 49 -7.16 7.69 -13.08
N PRO A 50 -6.70 6.60 -13.70
CA PRO A 50 -5.34 6.12 -13.50
C PRO A 50 -4.33 7.10 -14.08
N TYR A 51 -3.14 7.10 -13.49
CA TYR A 51 -1.96 7.70 -14.13
C TYR A 51 -1.73 7.09 -15.52
N GLU A 52 -1.38 7.94 -16.49
CA GLU A 52 -1.14 7.53 -17.87
C GLU A 52 0.29 7.02 -18.06
N LYS A 53 1.23 7.61 -17.31
CA LYS A 53 2.64 7.21 -17.31
C LYS A 53 2.93 6.16 -16.23
N PRO A 54 3.99 5.36 -16.38
CA PRO A 54 4.45 4.49 -15.31
C PRO A 54 4.74 5.30 -14.04
N VAL A 55 4.61 4.66 -12.88
CA VAL A 55 4.76 5.31 -11.59
C VAL A 55 5.85 4.66 -10.74
N LEU A 56 6.35 5.46 -9.81
CA LEU A 56 7.04 5.04 -8.60
C LEU A 56 6.04 5.10 -7.44
N ILE A 57 6.01 4.05 -6.62
CA ILE A 57 5.19 4.00 -5.41
C ILE A 57 6.13 3.97 -4.20
N LYS A 58 5.96 4.93 -3.30
CA LYS A 58 6.66 4.94 -2.02
C LYS A 58 5.65 4.81 -0.89
N MET A 59 5.87 3.86 0.02
CA MET A 59 5.08 3.70 1.24
C MET A 59 5.98 3.89 2.46
N ALA A 60 5.63 4.87 3.29
CA ALA A 60 6.32 5.17 4.54
C ALA A 60 5.44 4.77 5.73
N PHE A 61 5.90 3.80 6.52
CA PHE A 61 5.14 3.14 7.57
C PHE A 61 5.49 3.70 8.95
N ASN A 62 4.48 4.01 9.78
CA ASN A 62 4.67 4.27 11.21
C ASN A 62 4.45 2.99 12.00
N SER A 63 5.55 2.36 12.37
CA SER A 63 5.59 1.00 12.90
C SER A 63 6.94 0.75 13.58
N ALA A 64 6.94 -0.19 14.52
CA ALA A 64 8.16 -0.72 15.13
C ALA A 64 8.72 -1.96 14.41
N LEU A 65 8.07 -2.41 13.33
CA LEU A 65 8.52 -3.56 12.54
C LEU A 65 9.68 -3.18 11.62
N ASP A 66 10.47 -4.18 11.22
CA ASP A 66 11.44 -4.03 10.14
C ASP A 66 10.74 -3.59 8.85
N VAL A 67 11.42 -2.75 8.06
CA VAL A 67 10.86 -2.19 6.81
C VAL A 67 10.30 -3.29 5.92
N SER A 68 11.08 -4.34 5.67
CA SER A 68 10.70 -5.47 4.80
C SER A 68 9.45 -6.20 5.27
N ASN A 69 9.18 -6.22 6.58
CA ASN A 69 8.04 -6.93 7.17
C ASN A 69 6.69 -6.34 6.75
N HIS A 70 6.68 -5.11 6.22
CA HIS A 70 5.48 -4.46 5.70
C HIS A 70 5.09 -4.94 4.30
N GLY A 71 5.82 -5.89 3.68
CA GLY A 71 5.53 -6.33 2.31
C GLY A 71 4.10 -6.87 2.13
N TYR A 72 3.53 -7.47 3.18
CA TYR A 72 2.12 -7.87 3.18
C TYR A 72 1.19 -6.65 3.07
N LEU A 73 1.36 -5.68 3.96
CA LEU A 73 0.55 -4.45 3.94
C LEU A 73 0.75 -3.64 2.66
N PHE A 74 1.99 -3.57 2.15
CA PHE A 74 2.30 -2.93 0.87
C PHE A 74 1.46 -3.52 -0.25
N LYS A 75 1.43 -4.86 -0.36
CA LYS A 75 0.65 -5.55 -1.39
C LYS A 75 -0.85 -5.29 -1.29
N LEU A 76 -1.40 -5.23 -0.08
CA LEU A 76 -2.82 -4.92 0.11
C LEU A 76 -3.15 -3.48 -0.29
N ILE A 77 -2.27 -2.52 0.04
CA ILE A 77 -2.45 -1.11 -0.35
C ILE A 77 -2.31 -0.94 -1.87
N GLU A 78 -1.31 -1.58 -2.49
CA GLU A 78 -1.08 -1.56 -3.95
C GLU A 78 -2.32 -2.06 -4.71
N ASP A 79 -2.90 -3.19 -4.30
CA ASP A 79 -4.16 -3.69 -4.85
C ASP A 79 -5.32 -2.71 -4.62
N GLY A 80 -5.40 -2.04 -3.47
CA GLY A 80 -6.35 -0.95 -3.22
C GLY A 80 -6.19 0.22 -4.21
N LEU A 81 -4.96 0.63 -4.53
CA LEU A 81 -4.67 1.69 -5.50
C LEU A 81 -5.16 1.31 -6.91
N VAL A 82 -4.98 0.04 -7.30
CA VAL A 82 -5.52 -0.49 -8.57
C VAL A 82 -7.05 -0.43 -8.56
N LYS A 83 -7.70 -0.91 -7.50
CA LYS A 83 -9.17 -0.95 -7.40
C LYS A 83 -9.82 0.44 -7.34
N CYS A 84 -9.08 1.44 -6.87
CA CYS A 84 -9.54 2.82 -6.85
C CYS A 84 -9.23 3.57 -8.17
N GLY A 85 -8.57 2.93 -9.13
CA GLY A 85 -8.19 3.55 -10.39
C GLY A 85 -7.10 4.61 -10.23
N VAL A 86 -6.27 4.54 -9.18
CA VAL A 86 -5.09 5.40 -9.06
C VAL A 86 -4.02 4.96 -10.05
N ILE A 87 -3.81 3.65 -10.16
CA ILE A 87 -2.92 3.02 -11.15
C ILE A 87 -3.70 1.97 -11.94
N GLN A 88 -3.31 1.73 -13.18
CA GLN A 88 -4.05 0.80 -14.05
C GLN A 88 -3.89 -0.67 -13.65
N ASN A 89 -2.67 -1.09 -13.28
CA ASN A 89 -2.36 -2.35 -12.60
C ASN A 89 -1.02 -2.24 -11.85
N ASP A 90 -0.63 -3.28 -11.11
CA ASP A 90 0.60 -3.37 -10.31
C ASP A 90 1.78 -4.04 -11.05
N GLY A 91 1.61 -4.32 -12.34
CA GLY A 91 2.64 -4.93 -13.19
C GLY A 91 3.73 -3.94 -13.62
N TYR A 92 4.86 -4.49 -14.03
CA TYR A 92 6.07 -3.73 -14.43
C TYR A 92 5.83 -2.65 -15.50
N LYS A 93 4.79 -2.78 -16.33
CA LYS A 93 4.45 -1.74 -17.32
C LYS A 93 4.05 -0.43 -16.63
N TYR A 94 3.37 -0.50 -15.49
CA TYR A 94 2.76 0.66 -14.83
C TYR A 94 3.43 1.02 -13.51
N VAL A 95 4.10 0.07 -12.85
CA VAL A 95 4.86 0.31 -11.61
C VAL A 95 6.32 -0.06 -11.84
N LYS A 96 7.22 0.93 -11.80
CA LYS A 96 8.65 0.75 -12.11
C LYS A 96 9.53 0.66 -10.88
N CYS A 97 9.07 1.22 -9.76
CA CYS A 97 9.84 1.23 -8.53
C CYS A 97 8.89 1.25 -7.33
N ASN A 98 9.18 0.37 -6.38
CA ASN A 98 8.52 0.30 -5.08
C ASN A 98 9.54 0.61 -3.99
N ILE A 99 9.26 1.64 -3.19
CA ILE A 99 10.11 2.07 -2.09
C ILE A 99 9.36 1.89 -0.78
N MET A 100 10.00 1.23 0.19
CA MET A 100 9.48 1.05 1.54
C MET A 100 10.38 1.79 2.52
N THR A 101 9.79 2.59 3.41
CA THR A 101 10.52 3.37 4.43
C THR A 101 9.76 3.40 5.75
N LEU A 102 10.42 3.83 6.84
CA LEU A 102 9.74 4.13 8.10
C LEU A 102 9.55 5.65 8.26
N GLN A 103 8.52 6.05 9.01
CA GLN A 103 8.25 7.44 9.35
C GLN A 103 7.56 7.56 10.71
N LYS A 104 7.65 8.73 11.35
CA LYS A 104 6.96 9.06 12.63
C LYS A 104 6.00 10.25 12.54
N ALA A 105 5.82 10.82 11.36
CA ALA A 105 5.02 12.03 11.11
C ALA A 105 3.50 11.78 11.09
N PHE A 106 3.04 10.56 10.83
CA PHE A 106 1.63 10.22 10.72
C PHE A 106 1.35 8.82 11.28
N LYS A 107 0.27 8.65 12.07
CA LYS A 107 -0.13 7.33 12.59
C LYS A 107 -0.81 6.51 11.48
N GLY A 108 0.00 5.81 10.69
CA GLY A 108 -0.45 5.01 9.55
C GLY A 108 0.59 4.91 8.45
N VAL A 109 0.13 4.86 7.20
CA VAL A 109 0.98 4.78 6.02
C VAL A 109 0.85 6.05 5.19
N ILE A 110 1.98 6.67 4.87
CA ILE A 110 2.04 7.74 3.86
C ILE A 110 2.38 7.06 2.53
N VAL A 111 1.47 7.17 1.56
CA VAL A 111 1.60 6.59 0.23
C VAL A 111 1.82 7.73 -0.76
N GLU A 112 2.97 7.73 -1.40
CA GLU A 112 3.30 8.66 -2.49
C GLU A 112 3.26 7.88 -3.80
N VAL A 113 2.53 8.40 -4.79
CA VAL A 113 2.48 7.86 -6.15
C VAL A 113 2.91 8.97 -7.10
N GLU A 114 3.98 8.73 -7.84
CA GLU A 114 4.63 9.72 -8.70
C GLU A 114 4.83 9.15 -10.10
N GLU A 115 4.30 9.83 -11.12
CA GLU A 115 4.64 9.50 -12.51
C GLU A 115 6.10 9.77 -12.77
N ILE A 116 6.74 8.82 -13.43
CA ILE A 116 8.08 9.00 -13.95
C ILE A 116 7.98 9.44 -15.43
N SER A 117 8.79 10.41 -15.80
CA SER A 117 9.13 10.64 -17.20
C SER A 117 10.05 9.51 -17.65
N GLU A 118 9.75 8.91 -18.81
CA GLU A 118 10.71 8.08 -19.54
C GLU A 118 12.00 8.86 -19.83
#